data_AF-A0A392NU75-F1
#
_entry.id   AF-A0A392NU75-F1
#
_cell.length_a   1.000
_cell.length_b   1.000
_cell.length_c   1.000
_cell.angle_alpha   90.00
_cell.angle_beta   90.00
_cell.angle_gamma   90.00
#
_symmetry.space_group_name_H-M   'P 1'
#
loop_
_entity.id
_entity.type
_entity.pdbx_description
1 polymer ?
#
loop_
_entity_poly.entity_id
_entity_poly.type
_entity_poly.pdbx_seq_one_letter_code
_entity_poly.pdbx_strand_id
1 'polypeptide(L)'
;ALDVKKGEAGAILRALIRKQNLRRGQNTLVVEFQIKLLTLILSESETESSSLTASNGKNSWLKVLEDLITESDLGLKEFALDWLNKGISGYNDLDISKKLILLNFICDEALGTMKLRSCIDDQNAKIAEEKKAAKSKVAEAKEKERNLKQKLQDEMAKAVISNGTSLSISEYDTLVSKIKSEAAKAHTELL
;
A
#
# COMPACT_ATOMS: atom_id res chain seq x y z
N ALA A 1 6.87 -8.16 -6.31
CA ALA A 1 6.48 -9.55 -6.00
C ALA A 1 5.32 -10.04 -6.87
N LEU A 2 4.18 -9.33 -6.95
CA LEU A 2 2.98 -9.78 -7.70
C LEU A 2 2.55 -8.88 -8.89
N ASP A 3 3.18 -7.71 -9.07
CA ASP A 3 2.90 -6.72 -10.13
C ASP A 3 1.40 -6.38 -10.29
N VAL A 4 0.70 -6.18 -9.17
CA VAL A 4 -0.73 -5.81 -9.17
C VAL A 4 -0.87 -4.32 -9.44
N LYS A 5 -1.54 -3.96 -10.53
CA LYS A 5 -1.74 -2.57 -10.96
C LYS A 5 -2.85 -1.89 -10.15
N LYS A 6 -2.82 -0.55 -10.13
CA LYS A 6 -3.87 0.26 -9.49
C LYS A 6 -5.23 -0.11 -10.08
N GLY A 7 -6.16 -0.52 -9.22
CA GLY A 7 -7.53 -0.90 -9.61
C GLY A 7 -7.71 -2.38 -10.00
N GLU A 8 -6.63 -3.15 -10.18
CA GLU A 8 -6.67 -4.57 -10.55
C GLU A 8 -7.28 -5.42 -9.43
N ALA A 9 -6.89 -5.19 -8.17
CA ALA A 9 -7.46 -5.89 -7.02
C ALA A 9 -9.00 -5.73 -6.96
N GLY A 10 -9.51 -4.52 -7.19
CA GLY A 10 -10.95 -4.28 -7.27
C GLY A 10 -11.60 -4.97 -8.47
N ALA A 11 -10.90 -5.11 -9.59
CA ALA A 11 -11.39 -5.83 -10.77
C ALA A 11 -11.49 -7.34 -10.50
N ILE A 12 -10.51 -7.92 -9.79
CA ILE A 12 -10.51 -9.32 -9.36
C ILE A 12 -11.70 -9.60 -8.44
N LEU A 13 -11.92 -8.77 -7.42
CA LEU A 13 -13.07 -8.93 -6.52
C LEU A 13 -14.41 -8.77 -7.24
N ARG A 14 -14.52 -7.83 -8.19
CA ARG A 14 -15.72 -7.70 -9.03
C ARG A 14 -15.93 -8.92 -9.93
N ALA A 15 -14.86 -9.53 -10.43
CA ALA A 15 -14.93 -10.76 -11.21
C ALA A 15 -15.41 -11.95 -10.36
N LEU A 16 -15.01 -12.00 -9.08
CA LEU A 16 -15.47 -13.00 -8.11
C LEU A 16 -16.98 -12.91 -7.83
N ILE A 17 -17.51 -11.68 -7.71
CA ILE A 17 -18.89 -11.42 -7.30
C ILE A 17 -19.89 -11.52 -8.47
N ARG A 18 -19.45 -11.20 -9.70
CA ARG A 18 -20.35 -11.24 -10.87
C ARG A 18 -20.80 -12.68 -11.12
N LYS A 19 -22.11 -12.93 -10.98
CA LYS A 19 -22.72 -14.20 -11.37
C LYS A 19 -22.26 -14.57 -12.78
N GLN A 20 -21.91 -15.85 -12.92
CA GLN A 20 -21.31 -16.55 -14.06
C GLN A 20 -22.17 -16.55 -15.35
N ASN A 21 -23.05 -15.57 -15.50
CA ASN A 21 -23.94 -15.43 -16.63
C ASN A 21 -23.12 -14.93 -17.84
N LEU A 22 -22.87 -15.88 -18.74
CA LEU A 22 -22.68 -15.77 -20.19
C LEU A 22 -21.29 -15.73 -20.83
N ARG A 23 -20.13 -15.64 -20.16
CA ARG A 23 -18.85 -15.76 -20.89
C ARG A 23 -17.79 -16.55 -20.15
N ARG A 24 -17.33 -17.63 -20.81
CA ARG A 24 -16.28 -18.61 -20.45
C ARG A 24 -14.91 -18.01 -20.05
N GLY A 25 -14.78 -16.69 -19.91
CA GLY A 25 -13.52 -15.98 -19.69
C GLY A 25 -13.49 -15.00 -18.50
N GLN A 26 -14.51 -14.95 -17.64
CA GLN A 26 -14.52 -14.02 -16.48
C GLN A 26 -13.91 -14.61 -15.19
N ASN A 27 -13.97 -15.94 -15.00
CA ASN A 27 -13.23 -16.60 -13.92
C ASN A 27 -11.70 -16.58 -14.13
N THR A 28 -11.25 -16.18 -15.31
CA THR A 28 -9.82 -16.15 -15.65
C THR A 28 -9.04 -15.17 -14.78
N LEU A 29 -9.57 -13.99 -14.46
CA LEU A 29 -8.82 -13.00 -13.66
C LEU A 29 -8.56 -13.46 -12.23
N VAL A 30 -9.55 -14.11 -11.60
CA VAL A 30 -9.41 -14.65 -10.23
C VAL A 30 -8.44 -15.82 -10.25
N VAL A 31 -8.60 -16.74 -11.21
CA VAL A 31 -7.72 -17.91 -11.34
C VAL A 31 -6.29 -17.50 -11.70
N GLU A 32 -6.09 -16.53 -12.58
CA GLU A 32 -4.78 -15.97 -12.92
C GLU A 32 -4.11 -15.36 -11.68
N PHE A 33 -4.87 -14.62 -10.87
CA PHE A 33 -4.34 -14.06 -9.64
C PHE A 33 -3.99 -15.15 -8.62
N GLN A 34 -4.84 -16.16 -8.45
CA GLN A 34 -4.55 -17.33 -7.61
C GLN A 34 -3.30 -18.07 -8.09
N ILE A 35 -3.13 -18.25 -9.40
CA ILE A 35 -1.93 -18.82 -10.01
C ILE A 35 -0.69 -17.97 -9.69
N LYS A 36 -0.77 -16.64 -9.79
CA LYS A 36 0.35 -15.75 -9.43
C LYS A 36 0.75 -15.91 -7.96
N LEU A 37 -0.23 -16.00 -7.05
CA LEU A 37 0.03 -16.21 -5.63
C LEU A 37 0.66 -17.59 -5.36
N LEU A 38 0.09 -18.65 -5.93
CA LEU A 38 0.63 -20.02 -5.78
C LEU A 38 2.05 -20.13 -6.36
N THR A 39 2.32 -19.49 -7.49
CA THR A 39 3.66 -19.43 -8.08
C THR A 39 4.64 -18.71 -7.16
N LEU A 40 4.21 -17.63 -6.52
CA LEU A 40 5.02 -16.90 -5.54
C LEU A 40 5.35 -17.78 -4.33
N ILE A 41 4.36 -18.50 -3.78
CA ILE A 41 4.53 -19.42 -2.66
C ILE A 41 5.52 -20.53 -3.03
N LEU A 42 5.33 -21.16 -4.19
CA LEU A 42 6.23 -22.23 -4.67
C LEU A 42 7.65 -21.75 -4.95
N SER A 43 7.83 -20.51 -5.41
CA SER A 43 9.16 -19.97 -5.73
C SER A 43 10.08 -19.85 -4.51
N GLU A 44 9.56 -20.01 -3.29
CA GLU A 44 10.34 -20.03 -2.06
C GLU A 44 10.81 -21.45 -1.68
N SER A 45 10.10 -22.48 -2.13
CA SER A 45 10.58 -23.85 -2.06
C SER A 45 11.54 -24.10 -3.23
N GLU A 46 12.73 -24.66 -3.00
CA GLU A 46 13.79 -24.89 -4.00
C GLU A 46 13.41 -25.83 -5.18
N THR A 47 12.14 -26.18 -5.34
CA THR A 47 11.67 -27.01 -6.46
C THR A 47 11.50 -26.16 -7.71
N GLU A 48 12.08 -26.62 -8.81
CA GLU A 48 12.08 -25.91 -10.08
C GLU A 48 10.71 -25.32 -10.43
N SER A 49 10.70 -24.01 -10.68
CA SER A 49 9.52 -23.20 -10.97
C SER A 49 8.87 -23.64 -12.28
N SER A 50 8.09 -24.72 -12.23
CA SER A 50 7.24 -25.11 -13.34
C SER A 50 6.10 -24.11 -13.45
N SER A 51 5.93 -23.52 -14.63
CA SER A 51 4.82 -22.60 -14.91
C SER A 51 3.49 -23.31 -14.64
N LEU A 52 2.75 -22.83 -13.65
CA LEU A 52 1.43 -23.34 -13.33
C LEU A 52 0.45 -22.96 -14.43
N THR A 53 -0.38 -23.93 -14.81
CA THR A 53 -1.37 -23.74 -15.87
C THR A 53 -2.77 -23.71 -15.28
N ALA A 54 -3.65 -22.93 -15.89
CA ALA A 54 -5.08 -22.93 -15.59
C ALA A 54 -5.81 -24.21 -16.05
N SER A 55 -5.08 -25.24 -16.52
CA SER A 55 -5.62 -26.48 -17.07
C SER A 55 -5.61 -27.63 -16.05
N ASN A 56 -6.35 -28.71 -16.32
CA ASN A 56 -6.37 -29.93 -15.49
C ASN A 56 -5.16 -30.87 -15.71
N GLY A 57 -4.06 -30.38 -16.32
CA GLY A 57 -2.87 -31.18 -16.58
C GLY A 57 -2.00 -31.44 -15.34
N LYS A 58 -0.84 -32.11 -15.54
CA LYS A 58 0.13 -32.40 -14.47
C LYS A 58 0.62 -31.15 -13.72
N ASN A 59 0.63 -29.99 -14.39
CA ASN A 59 1.00 -28.67 -13.84
C ASN A 59 -0.26 -27.85 -13.51
N SER A 60 -1.31 -28.50 -13.02
CA SER A 60 -2.54 -27.80 -12.64
C SER A 60 -2.32 -27.04 -11.34
N TRP A 61 -2.72 -25.77 -11.33
CA TRP A 61 -2.76 -24.96 -10.12
C TRP A 61 -3.64 -25.57 -9.01
N LEU A 62 -4.65 -26.37 -9.37
CA LEU A 62 -5.51 -27.05 -8.41
C LEU A 62 -4.77 -28.13 -7.61
N LYS A 63 -3.80 -28.81 -8.22
CA LYS A 63 -2.98 -29.80 -7.53
C LYS A 63 -2.07 -29.14 -6.50
N VAL A 64 -1.40 -28.05 -6.91
CA VAL A 64 -0.58 -27.26 -5.99
C VAL A 64 -1.40 -26.68 -4.85
N LEU A 65 -2.63 -26.26 -5.16
CA LEU A 65 -3.55 -25.78 -4.13
C LEU A 65 -3.94 -26.89 -3.16
N GLU A 66 -4.19 -28.11 -3.64
CA GLU A 66 -4.47 -29.27 -2.80
C GLU A 66 -3.30 -29.60 -1.88
N ASP A 67 -2.09 -29.64 -2.43
CA ASP A 67 -0.84 -29.87 -1.67
C ASP A 67 -0.68 -28.78 -0.58
N LEU A 68 -0.85 -27.50 -0.96
CA LEU A 68 -0.77 -26.36 -0.04
C LEU A 68 -1.80 -26.43 1.09
N ILE A 69 -3.06 -26.78 0.79
CA ILE A 69 -4.11 -26.92 1.80
C ILE A 69 -3.80 -28.07 2.77
N THR A 70 -3.19 -29.14 2.26
CA THR A 70 -2.85 -30.33 3.05
C THR A 70 -1.66 -30.09 3.97
N GLU A 71 -0.68 -29.32 3.51
CA GLU A 71 0.54 -28.99 4.27
C GLU A 71 0.36 -27.82 5.24
N SER A 72 -0.62 -26.95 5.01
CA SER A 72 -0.83 -25.74 5.80
C SER A 72 -1.50 -25.99 7.16
N ASP A 73 -0.92 -25.39 8.20
CA ASP A 73 -1.52 -25.29 9.54
C ASP A 73 -2.73 -24.33 9.59
N LEU A 74 -2.86 -23.43 8.60
CA LEU A 74 -3.99 -22.48 8.45
C LEU A 74 -5.26 -23.15 7.92
N GLY A 75 -5.28 -24.49 7.89
CA GLY A 75 -6.20 -25.35 7.15
C GLY A 75 -7.64 -24.85 6.95
N LEU A 76 -8.16 -25.10 5.75
CA LEU A 76 -9.53 -24.81 5.32
C LEU A 76 -10.55 -25.76 5.98
N LYS A 77 -10.79 -25.58 7.29
CA LYS A 77 -11.78 -26.37 8.06
C LYS A 77 -13.23 -26.06 7.68
N GLU A 78 -13.44 -24.98 6.93
CA GLU A 78 -14.75 -24.38 6.73
C GLU A 78 -15.57 -25.03 5.59
N PHE A 79 -14.97 -25.82 4.69
CA PHE A 79 -15.73 -26.54 3.67
C PHE A 79 -15.04 -27.80 3.13
N ALA A 80 -15.86 -28.79 2.77
CA ALA A 80 -15.40 -30.06 2.21
C ALA A 80 -14.63 -29.85 0.89
N LEU A 81 -13.49 -30.53 0.77
CA LEU A 81 -12.58 -30.42 -0.38
C LEU A 81 -12.95 -31.32 -1.56
N ASP A 82 -14.10 -32.01 -1.51
CA ASP A 82 -14.57 -32.93 -2.56
C ASP A 82 -14.70 -32.28 -3.94
N TRP A 83 -14.78 -30.95 -4.00
CA TRP A 83 -14.80 -30.19 -5.25
C TRP A 83 -13.47 -30.25 -6.01
N LEU A 84 -12.33 -30.44 -5.33
CA LEU A 84 -11.02 -30.62 -5.96
C LEU A 84 -11.01 -31.85 -6.88
N ASN A 85 -11.70 -32.93 -6.48
CA ASN A 85 -11.85 -34.15 -7.27
C ASN A 85 -12.58 -33.90 -8.61
N LYS A 86 -13.36 -32.83 -8.71
CA LYS A 86 -14.04 -32.41 -9.95
C LYS A 86 -13.18 -31.46 -10.80
N GLY A 87 -11.99 -31.08 -10.35
CA GLY A 87 -11.09 -30.18 -11.04
C GLY A 87 -11.72 -28.79 -11.27
N ILE A 88 -11.43 -28.17 -12.42
CA ILE A 88 -11.90 -26.81 -12.77
C ILE A 88 -13.43 -26.67 -12.70
N SER A 89 -14.21 -27.70 -13.06
CA SER A 89 -15.67 -27.60 -12.93
C SER A 89 -16.09 -27.52 -11.46
N GLY A 90 -15.47 -28.28 -10.58
CA GLY A 90 -15.68 -28.19 -9.13
C GLY A 90 -15.41 -26.79 -8.58
N TYR A 91 -14.29 -26.18 -8.98
CA TYR A 91 -13.99 -24.79 -8.61
C TYR A 91 -15.05 -23.81 -9.12
N ASN A 92 -15.48 -23.97 -10.37
CA ASN A 92 -16.46 -23.10 -10.99
C ASN A 92 -17.82 -23.16 -10.27
N ASP A 93 -18.19 -24.34 -9.78
CA ASP A 93 -19.44 -24.61 -9.05
C ASP A 93 -19.43 -24.08 -7.60
N LEU A 94 -18.27 -23.68 -7.07
CA LEU A 94 -18.20 -23.06 -5.74
C LEU A 94 -19.02 -21.78 -5.69
N ASP A 95 -19.77 -21.62 -4.62
CA ASP A 95 -20.40 -20.34 -4.29
C ASP A 95 -19.36 -19.25 -3.99
N ILE A 96 -19.79 -17.99 -4.00
CA ILE A 96 -18.91 -16.83 -3.81
C ILE A 96 -18.22 -16.88 -2.44
N SER A 97 -18.90 -17.38 -1.40
CA SER A 97 -18.35 -17.47 -0.05
C SER A 97 -17.15 -18.41 -0.02
N LYS A 98 -17.30 -19.62 -0.57
CA LYS A 98 -16.20 -20.61 -0.65
C LYS A 98 -15.04 -20.11 -1.50
N LYS A 99 -15.31 -19.45 -2.63
CA LYS A 99 -14.25 -18.86 -3.46
C LYS A 99 -13.49 -17.75 -2.74
N LEU A 100 -14.19 -16.95 -1.93
CA LEU A 100 -13.55 -15.89 -1.13
C LEU A 100 -12.71 -16.46 0.01
N ILE A 101 -13.22 -17.47 0.73
CA ILE A 101 -12.46 -18.19 1.75
C ILE A 101 -11.16 -18.73 1.15
N LEU A 102 -11.25 -19.38 -0.02
CA LEU A 102 -10.07 -19.90 -0.72
C LEU A 102 -9.09 -18.80 -1.13
N LEU A 103 -9.59 -17.67 -1.65
CA LEU A 103 -8.74 -16.54 -2.02
C LEU A 103 -8.01 -15.96 -0.80
N ASN A 104 -8.71 -15.81 0.33
CA ASN A 104 -8.13 -15.32 1.58
C ASN A 104 -7.04 -16.26 2.08
N PHE A 105 -7.31 -17.57 2.12
CA PHE A 105 -6.32 -18.57 2.50
C PHE A 105 -5.03 -18.47 1.67
N ILE A 106 -5.15 -18.42 0.34
CA ILE A 106 -3.96 -18.30 -0.54
C ILE A 106 -3.24 -16.96 -0.30
N CYS A 107 -3.97 -15.89 0.00
CA CYS A 107 -3.36 -14.60 0.34
C CYS A 107 -2.58 -14.67 1.66
N ASP A 108 -3.13 -15.33 2.69
CA ASP A 108 -2.47 -15.49 3.99
C ASP A 108 -1.19 -16.32 3.86
N GLU A 109 -1.24 -17.42 3.12
CA GLU A 109 -0.07 -18.23 2.77
C GLU A 109 0.98 -17.41 2.01
N ALA A 110 0.55 -16.63 1.01
CA ALA A 110 1.46 -15.77 0.26
C ALA A 110 2.09 -14.69 1.14
N LEU A 111 1.34 -14.05 2.04
CA LEU A 111 1.88 -13.10 3.02
C LEU A 111 2.88 -13.77 3.98
N GLY A 112 2.77 -15.09 4.15
CA GLY A 112 3.72 -15.93 4.85
C GLY A 112 5.06 -16.14 4.13
N THR A 113 5.21 -15.70 2.88
CA THR A 113 6.47 -15.86 2.13
C THR A 113 7.53 -14.84 2.53
N MET A 114 8.80 -15.24 2.61
CA MET A 114 9.91 -14.32 2.88
C MET A 114 9.96 -13.21 1.83
N LYS A 115 9.65 -13.52 0.58
CA LYS A 115 9.64 -12.55 -0.52
C LYS A 115 8.63 -11.41 -0.32
N LEU A 116 7.43 -11.71 0.19
CA LEU A 116 6.46 -10.65 0.52
C LEU A 116 6.78 -9.97 1.85
N ARG A 117 7.22 -10.72 2.88
CA ARG A 117 7.62 -10.12 4.17
C ARG A 117 8.74 -9.09 3.99
N SER A 118 9.84 -9.45 3.33
CA SER A 118 10.93 -8.51 3.07
C SER A 118 10.48 -7.30 2.26
N CYS A 119 9.60 -7.50 1.26
CA CYS A 119 9.04 -6.39 0.50
C CYS A 119 8.20 -5.44 1.38
N ILE A 120 7.44 -5.97 2.34
CA ILE A 120 6.66 -5.17 3.29
C ILE A 120 7.60 -4.39 4.21
N ASP A 121 8.63 -5.05 4.73
CA ASP A 121 9.63 -4.43 5.62
C ASP A 121 10.39 -3.30 4.91
N ASP A 122 10.83 -3.51 3.67
CA ASP A 122 11.51 -2.49 2.86
C ASP A 122 10.62 -1.27 2.61
N GLN A 123 9.33 -1.48 2.29
CA GLN A 123 8.38 -0.39 2.10
C GLN A 123 8.12 0.36 3.42
N ASN A 124 7.98 -0.36 4.53
CA ASN A 124 7.80 0.24 5.85
C ASN A 124 9.02 1.10 6.25
N ALA A 125 10.24 0.60 6.00
CA ALA A 125 11.48 1.33 6.26
C ALA A 125 11.55 2.61 5.43
N LYS A 126 11.23 2.54 4.13
CA LYS A 126 11.19 3.71 3.25
C LYS A 126 10.18 4.76 3.73
N ILE A 127 8.97 4.34 4.07
CA ILE A 127 7.92 5.23 4.58
C ILE A 127 8.35 5.87 5.92
N ALA A 128 9.04 5.12 6.79
CA ALA A 128 9.54 5.63 8.06
C ALA A 128 10.59 6.74 7.84
N GLU A 129 11.53 6.54 6.92
CA GLU A 129 12.53 7.56 6.56
C GLU A 129 11.90 8.79 5.92
N GLU A 130 10.96 8.62 4.98
CA GLU A 130 10.22 9.73 4.37
C GLU A 130 9.45 10.54 5.43
N LYS A 131 8.81 9.87 6.38
CA LYS A 131 8.12 10.50 7.51
C LYS A 131 9.08 11.27 8.42
N LYS A 132 10.27 10.73 8.68
CA LYS A 132 11.31 11.39 9.48
C LYS A 132 11.83 12.63 8.77
N ALA A 133 12.13 12.53 7.48
CA ALA A 133 12.58 13.66 6.66
C ALA A 133 11.51 14.78 6.60
N ALA A 134 10.24 14.43 6.39
CA ALA A 134 9.15 15.38 6.39
C ALA A 134 9.01 16.10 7.75
N LYS A 135 9.13 15.36 8.86
CA LYS A 135 9.12 15.94 10.21
C LYS A 135 10.30 16.90 10.45
N SER A 136 11.50 16.56 9.97
CA SER A 136 12.67 17.46 10.07
C SER A 136 12.43 18.77 9.34
N LYS A 137 11.95 18.71 8.08
CA LYS A 137 11.63 19.89 7.28
C LYS A 137 10.60 20.80 7.97
N VAL A 138 9.56 20.21 8.57
CA VAL A 138 8.55 20.96 9.33
C VAL A 138 9.17 21.60 10.59
N ALA A 139 10.03 20.89 11.31
CA ALA A 139 10.69 21.43 12.49
C ALA A 139 11.64 22.60 12.14
N GLU A 140 12.42 22.46 11.08
CA GLU A 140 13.31 23.51 10.57
C GLU A 140 12.53 24.75 10.12
N ALA A 141 11.41 24.57 9.43
CA ALA A 141 10.55 25.68 9.02
C ALA A 141 9.95 26.41 10.24
N LYS A 142 9.48 25.66 11.26
CA LYS A 142 8.97 26.24 12.52
C LYS A 142 10.04 27.01 13.29
N GLU A 143 11.27 26.50 13.31
CA GLU A 143 12.38 27.17 13.99
C GLU A 143 12.79 28.45 13.27
N LYS A 144 12.82 28.43 11.93
CA LYS A 144 13.03 29.66 11.12
C LYS A 144 11.92 30.69 11.39
N GLU A 145 10.66 30.27 11.44
CA GLU A 145 9.52 31.14 11.77
C GLU A 145 9.68 31.77 13.16
N ARG A 146 10.07 30.98 14.16
CA ARG A 146 10.30 31.46 15.53
C ARG A 146 11.44 32.48 15.59
N ASN A 147 12.56 32.21 14.92
CA ASN A 147 13.70 33.12 14.86
C ASN A 147 13.35 34.45 14.18
N LEU A 148 12.56 34.42 13.10
CA LEU A 148 12.07 35.64 12.45
C LEU A 148 11.13 36.43 13.36
N LYS A 149 10.22 35.76 14.07
CA LYS A 149 9.33 36.41 15.06
C LYS A 149 10.12 37.08 16.19
N GLN A 150 11.16 36.42 16.71
CA GLN A 150 12.01 36.99 17.75
C GLN A 150 12.76 38.23 17.26
N LYS A 151 13.39 38.16 16.07
CA LYS A 151 14.08 39.31 15.47
C LYS A 151 13.15 40.52 15.29
N LEU A 152 11.91 40.29 14.86
CA LEU A 152 10.90 41.35 14.73
C LEU A 152 10.63 42.02 16.09
N GLN A 153 10.42 41.22 17.14
CA GLN A 153 10.19 41.74 18.50
C GLN A 153 11.39 42.55 19.02
N ASP A 154 12.62 42.05 18.80
CA ASP A 154 13.85 42.71 19.24
C ASP A 154 14.06 44.06 18.51
N GLU A 155 13.81 44.10 17.19
CA GLU A 155 13.87 45.35 16.40
C GLU A 155 12.81 46.35 16.87
N MET A 156 11.60 45.89 17.14
CA MET A 156 10.51 46.74 17.67
C MET A 156 10.87 47.32 19.04
N ALA A 157 11.39 46.51 19.96
CA ALA A 157 11.84 46.96 21.27
C ALA A 157 12.96 48.00 21.16
N LYS A 158 13.93 47.78 20.25
CA LYS A 158 15.04 48.71 20.01
C LYS A 158 14.56 50.05 19.45
N ALA A 159 13.60 50.04 18.53
CA ALA A 159 13.02 51.27 17.98
C ALA A 159 12.27 52.10 19.04
N VAL A 160 11.53 51.44 19.94
CA VAL A 160 10.84 52.09 21.07
C VAL A 160 11.84 52.75 22.03
N ILE A 161 12.94 52.07 22.36
CA ILE A 161 13.99 52.59 23.26
C ILE A 161 14.76 53.76 22.61
N SER A 162 15.04 53.69 21.31
CA SER A 162 15.85 54.69 20.59
C SER A 162 15.11 55.99 20.28
N ASN A 163 13.78 55.95 20.10
CA ASN A 163 13.01 57.12 19.66
C ASN A 163 12.16 57.76 20.77
N GLY A 164 12.07 57.16 21.97
CA GLY A 164 11.23 57.66 23.07
C GLY A 164 9.75 57.83 22.73
N THR A 165 9.32 57.39 21.55
CA THR A 165 7.99 57.59 20.97
C THR A 165 7.62 56.33 20.18
N SER A 166 6.38 55.88 20.32
CA SER A 166 5.82 54.76 19.55
C SER A 166 5.97 54.97 18.04
N LEU A 167 6.33 53.91 17.30
CA LEU A 167 6.29 53.91 15.82
C LEU A 167 4.94 54.45 15.32
N SER A 168 4.98 55.24 14.24
CA SER A 168 3.73 55.66 13.59
C SER A 168 3.05 54.44 12.94
N ILE A 169 1.72 54.45 12.87
CA ILE A 169 0.91 53.34 12.33
C ILE A 169 1.34 52.96 10.91
N SER A 170 1.76 53.94 10.08
CA SER A 170 2.21 53.64 8.71
C SER A 170 3.54 52.91 8.66
N GLU A 171 4.48 53.22 9.55
CA GLU A 171 5.77 52.51 9.63
C GLU A 171 5.56 51.07 10.11
N TYR A 172 4.59 50.85 10.99
CA TYR A 172 4.18 49.51 11.44
C TYR A 172 3.62 48.66 10.29
N ASP A 173 2.66 49.19 9.53
CA ASP A 173 2.05 48.47 8.40
C ASP A 173 3.06 48.14 7.29
N THR A 174 4.03 49.02 7.08
CA THR A 174 5.09 48.81 6.08
C THR A 174 6.02 47.67 6.50
N LEU A 175 6.39 47.61 7.78
CA LEU A 175 7.24 46.55 8.33
C LEU A 175 6.52 45.19 8.30
N VAL A 176 5.25 45.15 8.73
CA VAL A 176 4.43 43.93 8.71
C VAL A 176 4.24 43.40 7.29
N SER A 177 4.01 44.28 6.31
CA SER A 177 3.85 43.89 4.91
C SER A 177 5.13 43.30 4.31
N LYS A 178 6.29 43.88 4.63
CA LYS A 178 7.59 43.38 4.16
C LYS A 178 7.87 41.97 4.68
N ILE A 179 7.61 41.76 5.97
CA ILE A 179 7.82 40.47 6.65
C ILE A 179 6.86 39.41 6.15
N LYS A 180 5.57 39.75 5.91
CA LYS A 180 4.62 38.81 5.30
C LYS A 180 5.09 38.35 3.92
N SER A 181 5.66 39.25 3.11
CA SER A 181 6.14 38.90 1.77
C SER A 181 7.39 38.01 1.81
N GLU A 182 8.33 38.28 2.73
CA GLU A 182 9.51 37.42 2.93
C GLU A 182 9.13 36.04 3.47
N ALA A 183 8.19 35.97 4.41
CA ALA A 183 7.67 34.71 4.94
C ALA A 183 6.96 33.88 3.86
N ALA A 184 6.17 34.53 2.99
CA ALA A 184 5.53 33.86 1.86
C ALA A 184 6.56 33.34 0.85
N LYS A 185 7.61 34.12 0.57
CA LYS A 185 8.68 33.72 -0.36
C LYS A 185 9.49 32.53 0.16
N ALA A 186 9.84 32.55 1.45
CA ALA A 186 10.53 31.43 2.10
C ALA A 186 9.66 30.16 2.14
N HIS A 187 8.34 30.30 2.24
CA HIS A 187 7.41 29.17 2.19
C HIS A 187 7.29 28.59 0.75
N THR A 188 7.38 29.41 -0.29
CA THR A 188 7.37 28.93 -1.69
C THR A 188 8.67 28.28 -2.13
N GLU A 189 9.82 28.68 -1.58
CA GLU A 189 11.13 28.08 -1.91
C GLU A 189 11.38 26.72 -1.23
N LEU A 190 10.51 26.34 -0.29
CA LEU A 190 10.64 25.10 0.49
C LEU A 190 9.64 24.00 0.06
N LEU A 191 8.67 24.35 -0.79
CA LEU A 191 7.74 23.45 -1.48
C LEU A 191 8.40 22.83 -2.72
#